data_AF-A0A544U9Y3-F1
#
_entry.id   AF-A0A544U9Y3-F1
#
_cell.length_a   1.000
_cell.length_b   1.000
_cell.length_c   1.000
_cell.angle_alpha   90.00
_cell.angle_beta   90.00
_cell.angle_gamma   90.00
#
_symmetry.space_group_name_H-M   'P 1'
#
loop_
_entity.id
_entity.type
_entity.pdbx_description
1 polymer ?
#
loop_
_entity_poly.entity_id
_entity_poly.type
_entity_poly.pdbx_seq_one_letter_code
_entity_poly.pdbx_strand_id
1 'polypeptide(L)'
;MNGSKKSFWLDTGAGMTVISNALVSDCNINIVKEQELEVGNSTNQNFSADLAFIDSIIIQGLTIFNQPTLVLANDLLMIQNQIMQVDGIIGWDIIQHILLEIDYGRKQVIIQKPQRKDDVENNLFFCGYPILKVKGQNQVPLYFGLDTGANKTHFGQPLLSKIVDLKMAKR
;
A
#
# COMPACT_ATOMS: atom_id res chain seq x y z
N MET A 1 -12.65 -7.04 -9.90
CA MET A 1 -13.50 -6.22 -9.03
C MET A 1 -14.91 -6.24 -9.61
N ASN A 2 -15.90 -6.71 -8.86
CA ASN A 2 -17.29 -6.85 -9.32
C ASN A 2 -17.42 -7.52 -10.71
N GLY A 3 -16.63 -8.58 -10.96
CA GLY A 3 -16.58 -9.28 -12.26
C GLY A 3 -15.68 -8.65 -13.34
N SER A 4 -15.28 -7.39 -13.20
CA SER A 4 -14.41 -6.68 -14.15
C SER A 4 -12.92 -6.77 -13.79
N LYS A 5 -12.05 -6.97 -14.79
CA LYS A 5 -10.59 -6.96 -14.60
C LYS A 5 -10.07 -5.52 -14.57
N LYS A 6 -9.31 -5.17 -13.52
CA LYS A 6 -8.77 -3.85 -13.26
C LYS A 6 -7.31 -3.95 -12.78
N SER A 7 -6.53 -2.89 -12.96
CA SER A 7 -5.11 -2.78 -12.63
C SER A 7 -4.94 -1.97 -11.35
N PHE A 8 -4.40 -2.61 -10.31
CA PHE A 8 -4.19 -1.98 -9.02
C PHE A 8 -2.72 -1.94 -8.65
N TRP A 9 -2.31 -0.87 -7.98
CA TRP A 9 -1.02 -0.83 -7.30
C TRP A 9 -1.14 -1.47 -5.92
N LEU A 10 -0.15 -2.26 -5.52
CA LEU A 10 -0.08 -2.84 -4.18
C LEU A 10 0.80 -1.95 -3.31
N ASP A 11 0.21 -1.24 -2.35
CA ASP A 11 0.89 -0.19 -1.59
C ASP A 11 0.75 -0.43 -0.08
N THR A 12 1.82 -0.92 0.54
CA THR A 12 1.88 -1.07 1.99
C THR A 12 1.90 0.27 2.73
N GLY A 13 2.30 1.36 2.06
CA GLY A 13 2.31 2.70 2.63
C GLY A 13 0.93 3.35 2.67
N ALA A 14 -0.03 2.87 1.88
CA ALA A 14 -1.42 3.31 1.91
C ALA A 14 -2.17 2.60 3.05
N GLY A 15 -2.76 3.35 3.98
CA GLY A 15 -3.55 2.76 5.08
C GLY A 15 -4.85 2.11 4.62
N MET A 16 -5.49 2.67 3.59
CA MET A 16 -6.76 2.20 3.02
C MET A 16 -6.63 1.90 1.54
N THR A 17 -7.48 1.00 1.06
CA THR A 17 -7.70 0.76 -0.37
C THR A 17 -8.41 1.96 -1.00
N VAL A 18 -7.99 2.32 -2.21
CA VAL A 18 -8.45 3.49 -2.95
C VAL A 18 -8.82 3.10 -4.37
N ILE A 19 -9.87 3.69 -4.91
CA ILE A 19 -10.28 3.56 -6.31
C ILE A 19 -10.42 4.92 -6.97
N SER A 20 -10.26 4.93 -8.29
CA SER A 20 -10.58 6.11 -9.11
C SER A 20 -12.09 6.31 -9.21
N ASN A 21 -12.53 7.56 -9.33
CA ASN A 21 -13.94 7.89 -9.55
C ASN A 21 -14.53 7.22 -10.82
N ALA A 22 -13.71 7.01 -11.86
CA ALA A 22 -14.13 6.26 -13.05
C ALA A 22 -14.57 4.82 -12.73
N LEU A 23 -13.97 4.18 -11.71
CA LEU A 23 -14.36 2.83 -11.31
C LEU A 23 -15.78 2.75 -10.72
N VAL A 24 -16.31 3.86 -10.21
CA VAL A 24 -17.62 3.86 -9.55
C VAL A 24 -18.70 3.45 -10.54
N SER A 25 -18.75 4.10 -11.70
CA SER A 25 -19.68 3.75 -12.76
C SER A 25 -19.33 2.42 -13.44
N ASP A 26 -18.04 2.19 -13.72
CA ASP A 26 -17.57 1.02 -14.47
C ASP A 26 -17.87 -0.32 -13.77
N CYS A 27 -17.84 -0.31 -12.44
CA CYS A 27 -18.01 -1.49 -11.60
C CYS A 27 -19.33 -1.46 -10.81
N ASN A 28 -20.22 -0.51 -11.10
CA ASN A 28 -21.50 -0.31 -10.40
C ASN A 28 -21.33 -0.27 -8.87
N ILE A 29 -20.39 0.54 -8.40
CA ILE A 29 -20.04 0.67 -6.99
C ILE A 29 -20.94 1.74 -6.36
N ASN A 30 -21.47 1.45 -5.17
CA ASN A 30 -22.28 2.40 -4.43
C ASN A 30 -21.39 3.32 -3.57
N ILE A 31 -21.50 4.62 -3.80
CA ILE A 31 -20.93 5.64 -2.91
C ILE A 31 -21.85 5.83 -1.71
N VAL A 32 -21.26 5.92 -0.52
CA VAL A 32 -21.93 6.33 0.71
C VAL A 32 -22.17 7.83 0.62
N LYS A 33 -23.41 8.22 0.32
CA LYS A 33 -23.78 9.64 0.21
C LYS A 33 -23.55 10.37 1.54
N GLU A 34 -23.18 11.65 1.43
CA GLU A 34 -23.02 12.59 2.56
C GLU A 34 -21.77 12.40 3.44
N GLN A 35 -20.80 11.59 3.02
CA GLN A 35 -19.51 11.43 3.70
C GLN A 35 -18.35 11.80 2.77
N GLU A 36 -18.05 13.10 2.68
CA GLU A 36 -16.75 13.56 2.20
C GLU A 36 -15.74 13.52 3.34
N LEU A 37 -14.60 12.86 3.10
CA LEU A 37 -13.49 12.72 4.04
C LEU A 37 -12.29 13.52 3.54
N GLU A 38 -11.63 14.24 4.44
CA GLU A 38 -10.33 14.83 4.15
C GLU A 38 -9.24 13.78 4.38
N VAL A 39 -8.49 13.47 3.33
CA VAL A 39 -7.47 12.42 3.33
C VAL A 39 -6.11 13.02 3.01
N GLY A 40 -5.15 12.80 3.91
CA GLY A 40 -3.76 13.22 3.74
C GLY A 40 -2.90 12.15 3.07
N ASN A 41 -1.88 12.57 2.32
CA ASN A 41 -0.83 11.68 1.79
C ASN A 41 0.52 11.90 2.49
N SER A 42 1.52 11.09 2.13
CA SER A 42 2.89 11.17 2.70
C SER A 42 3.65 12.47 2.34
N THR A 43 3.10 13.29 1.44
CA THR A 43 3.65 14.60 1.05
C THR A 43 2.88 15.78 1.68
N ASN A 44 2.05 15.54 2.70
CA ASN A 44 1.21 16.53 3.38
C ASN A 44 0.22 17.25 2.45
N GLN A 45 -0.20 16.60 1.37
CA GLN A 45 -1.33 17.07 0.56
C GLN A 45 -2.61 16.44 1.09
N ASN A 46 -3.65 17.26 1.22
CA ASN A 46 -4.99 16.83 1.60
C ASN A 46 -5.91 16.88 0.39
N PHE A 47 -6.78 15.89 0.27
CA PHE A 47 -7.76 15.77 -0.80
C PHE A 47 -9.12 15.39 -0.21
N SER A 48 -10.21 15.82 -0.86
CA SER A 48 -11.53 15.28 -0.58
C SER A 48 -11.66 13.89 -1.23
N ALA A 49 -12.25 12.96 -0.48
CA ALA A 49 -12.52 11.61 -0.92
C ALA A 49 -13.93 11.19 -0.51
N ASP A 50 -14.63 10.48 -1.40
CA ASP A 50 -15.88 9.81 -1.03
C ASP A 50 -15.59 8.44 -0.42
N LEU A 51 -16.48 7.97 0.45
CA LEU A 51 -16.47 6.59 0.94
C LEU A 51 -17.35 5.70 0.04
N ALA A 52 -16.89 4.50 -0.30
CA ALA A 52 -17.65 3.52 -1.06
C ALA A 52 -17.42 2.09 -0.54
N PHE A 53 -18.29 1.17 -0.96
CA PHE A 53 -18.14 -0.26 -0.69
C PHE A 53 -18.04 -1.05 -1.99
N ILE A 54 -16.98 -1.86 -2.11
CA ILE A 54 -16.81 -2.80 -3.21
C ILE A 54 -17.38 -4.15 -2.77
N ASP A 55 -18.38 -4.65 -3.50
CA ASP A 55 -19.04 -5.92 -3.19
C ASP A 55 -18.06 -7.10 -3.21
N SER A 56 -17.21 -7.17 -4.25
CA SER A 56 -16.22 -8.24 -4.36
C SER A 56 -14.92 -7.84 -5.07
N ILE A 57 -13.79 -8.20 -4.44
CA ILE A 57 -12.45 -8.14 -5.03
C ILE A 57 -11.93 -9.57 -5.12
N ILE A 58 -11.50 -9.97 -6.32
CA ILE A 58 -10.90 -11.29 -6.55
C ILE A 58 -9.44 -11.09 -6.95
N ILE A 59 -8.52 -11.66 -6.17
CA ILE A 59 -7.06 -11.59 -6.39
C ILE A 59 -6.49 -13.00 -6.23
N GLN A 60 -5.93 -13.58 -7.30
CA GLN A 60 -5.28 -14.90 -7.27
C GLN A 60 -6.10 -16.01 -6.58
N GLY A 61 -7.43 -16.01 -6.78
CA GLY A 61 -8.35 -16.99 -6.17
C GLY A 61 -8.78 -16.66 -4.74
N LEU A 62 -8.30 -15.57 -4.15
CA LEU A 62 -8.86 -14.99 -2.92
C LEU A 62 -10.03 -14.08 -3.28
N THR A 63 -11.14 -14.21 -2.54
CA THR A 63 -12.28 -13.31 -2.65
C THR A 63 -12.42 -12.52 -1.35
N ILE A 64 -12.42 -11.21 -1.49
CA ILE A 64 -12.66 -10.23 -0.43
C ILE A 64 -14.05 -9.63 -0.70
N PHE A 65 -14.89 -9.57 0.33
CA PHE A 65 -16.27 -9.08 0.21
C PHE A 65 -16.46 -7.79 1.00
N ASN A 66 -17.35 -6.93 0.52
CA ASN A 66 -17.80 -5.71 1.21
C ASN A 66 -16.64 -4.84 1.70
N GLN A 67 -15.66 -4.61 0.82
CA GLN A 67 -14.47 -3.85 1.16
C GLN A 67 -14.79 -2.34 1.18
N PRO A 68 -14.62 -1.64 2.33
CA PRO A 68 -14.66 -0.18 2.34
C PRO A 68 -13.46 0.37 1.55
N THR A 69 -13.70 1.40 0.75
CA THR A 69 -12.67 2.04 -0.07
C THR A 69 -12.89 3.54 -0.11
N LEU A 70 -11.80 4.29 -0.28
CA LEU A 70 -11.88 5.70 -0.63
C LEU A 70 -11.99 5.84 -2.15
N VAL A 71 -12.74 6.83 -2.61
CA VAL A 71 -12.84 7.22 -4.02
C VAL A 71 -12.12 8.54 -4.20
N LEU A 72 -11.15 8.57 -5.11
CA LEU A 72 -10.39 9.77 -5.45
C LEU A 72 -10.64 10.20 -6.89
N ALA A 73 -10.36 11.48 -7.16
CA ALA A 73 -10.27 11.99 -8.53
C ALA A 73 -9.22 11.22 -9.34
N ASN A 74 -9.52 10.98 -10.62
CA ASN A 74 -8.72 10.08 -11.47
C ASN A 74 -7.26 10.55 -11.65
N ASP A 75 -7.03 11.86 -11.66
CA ASP A 75 -5.72 12.48 -11.82
C ASP A 75 -4.80 12.25 -10.62
N LEU A 76 -5.37 12.01 -9.43
CA LEU A 76 -4.61 11.67 -8.21
C LEU A 76 -4.04 10.24 -8.23
N LEU A 77 -4.49 9.39 -9.16
CA LEU A 77 -4.02 8.01 -9.33
C LEU A 77 -3.09 7.84 -10.55
N MET A 78 -2.52 8.94 -11.03
CA MET A 78 -1.48 8.95 -12.06
C MET A 78 -0.10 8.75 -11.45
N ILE A 79 0.63 7.74 -11.91
CA ILE A 79 1.93 7.35 -11.34
C ILE A 79 3.06 7.53 -12.37
N GLN A 80 4.29 7.75 -11.88
CA GLN A 80 5.49 7.98 -12.69
C GLN A 80 5.38 9.17 -13.67
N ASN A 81 5.09 10.38 -13.19
CA ASN A 81 4.90 11.57 -14.06
C ASN A 81 3.88 11.31 -15.19
N GLN A 82 2.73 10.72 -14.86
CA GLN A 82 1.64 10.43 -15.78
C GLN A 82 1.91 9.33 -16.82
N ILE A 83 2.98 8.54 -16.65
CA ILE A 83 3.33 7.45 -17.58
C ILE A 83 2.45 6.21 -17.37
N MET A 84 1.95 6.00 -16.15
CA MET A 84 1.13 4.84 -15.81
C MET A 84 -0.10 5.25 -15.02
N GLN A 85 -1.28 4.97 -15.56
CA GLN A 85 -2.55 5.09 -14.84
C GLN A 85 -2.90 3.73 -14.23
N VAL A 86 -3.19 3.72 -12.93
CA VAL A 86 -3.78 2.57 -12.25
C VAL A 86 -5.24 2.86 -11.94
N ASP A 87 -6.06 1.82 -11.90
CA ASP A 87 -7.48 1.95 -11.56
C ASP A 87 -7.69 2.23 -10.06
N GLY A 88 -6.71 1.87 -9.23
CA GLY A 88 -6.70 2.09 -7.80
C GLY A 88 -5.47 1.55 -7.08
N ILE A 89 -5.50 1.60 -5.75
CA ILE A 89 -4.46 1.15 -4.83
C ILE A 89 -5.09 0.14 -3.86
N ILE A 90 -4.47 -1.03 -3.71
CA ILE A 90 -4.76 -1.97 -2.62
C ILE A 90 -3.85 -1.62 -1.44
N GLY A 91 -4.47 -1.18 -0.34
CA GLY A 91 -3.78 -0.68 0.85
C GLY A 91 -3.59 -1.73 1.94
N TRP A 92 -3.08 -1.26 3.08
CA TRP A 92 -2.79 -2.07 4.26
C TRP A 92 -4.05 -2.75 4.84
N ASP A 93 -5.20 -2.09 4.73
CA ASP A 93 -6.51 -2.64 5.09
C ASP A 93 -6.81 -4.02 4.48
N ILE A 94 -6.31 -4.30 3.28
CA ILE A 94 -6.35 -5.63 2.65
C ILE A 94 -5.04 -6.39 2.87
N ILE A 95 -3.89 -5.74 2.65
CA ILE A 95 -2.58 -6.42 2.62
C ILE A 95 -2.28 -7.16 3.92
N GLN A 96 -2.68 -6.61 5.07
CA GLN A 96 -2.42 -7.22 6.37
C GLN A 96 -3.14 -8.56 6.60
N HIS A 97 -4.12 -8.91 5.75
CA HIS A 97 -4.92 -10.12 5.87
C HIS A 97 -4.55 -11.20 4.85
N ILE A 98 -3.53 -10.98 4.02
CA ILE A 98 -3.09 -11.93 2.99
C ILE A 98 -1.63 -12.36 3.22
N LEU A 99 -1.29 -13.53 2.68
CA LEU A 99 0.11 -13.88 2.48
C LEU A 99 0.56 -13.24 1.17
N LEU A 100 1.50 -12.30 1.27
CA LEU A 100 2.12 -11.62 0.15
C LEU A 100 3.61 -11.97 0.09
N GLU A 101 4.05 -12.48 -1.06
CA GLU A 101 5.46 -12.69 -1.38
C GLU A 101 5.81 -11.94 -2.66
N ILE A 102 6.88 -11.14 -2.61
CA ILE A 102 7.41 -10.37 -3.74
C ILE A 102 8.83 -10.87 -4.02
N ASP A 103 9.00 -11.59 -5.12
CA ASP A 103 10.30 -12.05 -5.60
C ASP A 103 10.74 -11.16 -6.77
N TYR A 104 11.60 -10.19 -6.47
CA TYR A 104 12.17 -9.29 -7.48
C TYR A 104 13.09 -10.01 -8.47
N GLY A 105 13.79 -11.06 -8.04
CA GLY A 105 14.70 -11.83 -8.89
C GLY A 105 13.95 -12.59 -9.98
N ARG A 106 12.81 -13.19 -9.61
CA ARG A 106 11.91 -13.89 -10.54
C ARG A 106 10.86 -12.99 -11.18
N LYS A 107 10.76 -11.72 -10.75
CA LYS A 107 9.70 -10.79 -11.14
C LYS A 107 8.30 -11.37 -10.89
N GLN A 108 8.13 -11.98 -9.72
CA GLN A 108 6.90 -12.68 -9.35
C GLN A 108 6.30 -12.08 -8.08
N VAL A 109 4.98 -12.06 -8.05
CA VAL A 109 4.19 -11.73 -6.86
C VAL A 109 3.24 -12.88 -6.61
N ILE A 110 3.26 -13.40 -5.39
CA ILE A 110 2.39 -14.48 -4.92
C ILE A 110 1.46 -13.88 -3.86
N ILE A 111 0.16 -14.10 -4.04
CA ILE A 111 -0.89 -13.70 -3.11
C ILE A 111 -1.70 -14.93 -2.78
N GLN A 112 -1.78 -15.26 -1.49
CA GLN A 112 -2.44 -16.47 -0.99
C GLN A 112 -3.16 -16.22 0.35
N LYS A 113 -3.92 -17.22 0.80
CA LYS A 113 -4.53 -17.20 2.14
C LYS A 113 -3.40 -17.08 3.18
N PRO A 114 -3.62 -16.31 4.26
CA PRO A 114 -2.61 -16.17 5.31
C PRO A 114 -2.30 -17.55 5.89
N GLN A 115 -1.00 -17.82 6.08
CA GLN A 115 -0.52 -19.02 6.74
C GLN A 115 0.16 -18.61 8.04
N ARG A 116 -0.27 -19.20 9.15
CA ARG A 116 0.38 -19.00 10.42
C ARG A 116 1.71 -19.76 10.41
N LYS A 117 2.80 -19.05 10.66
CA LYS A 117 4.11 -19.65 10.90
C LYS A 117 4.35 -19.63 12.40
N ASP A 118 4.05 -20.74 13.05
CA ASP A 118 4.55 -20.99 14.40
C ASP A 118 6.09 -21.17 14.26
N ASP A 119 6.87 -20.54 15.16
CA ASP A 119 8.35 -20.62 15.21
C ASP A 119 9.17 -19.65 14.35
N VAL A 120 8.58 -18.59 13.78
CA VAL A 120 9.33 -17.51 13.14
C VAL A 120 9.15 -16.20 13.90
N GLU A 121 10.26 -15.57 14.33
CA GLU A 121 10.22 -14.19 14.82
C GLU A 121 9.87 -13.28 13.64
N ASN A 122 8.63 -12.78 13.60
CA ASN A 122 8.19 -11.83 12.59
C ASN A 122 8.98 -10.53 12.75
N ASN A 123 9.64 -10.12 11.67
CA ASN A 123 10.36 -8.86 11.62
C ASN A 123 9.54 -7.72 10.97
N LEU A 124 8.30 -8.01 10.55
CA LEU A 124 7.31 -7.03 10.11
C LEU A 124 6.21 -6.92 11.17
N PHE A 125 5.91 -5.71 11.62
CA PHE A 125 4.84 -5.43 12.57
C PHE A 125 4.15 -4.10 12.23
N PHE A 126 2.94 -3.90 12.75
CA PHE A 126 2.18 -2.67 12.51
C PHE A 126 2.24 -1.74 13.74
N CYS A 127 2.59 -0.48 13.51
CA CYS A 127 2.58 0.58 14.53
C CYS A 127 2.18 1.90 13.88
N GLY A 128 0.90 2.02 13.51
CA GLY A 128 0.38 3.13 12.68
C GLY A 128 0.87 3.12 11.22
N TYR A 129 1.88 2.30 10.91
CA TYR A 129 2.47 2.07 9.61
C TYR A 129 3.13 0.67 9.62
N PRO A 130 3.30 -0.04 8.49
CA PRO A 130 4.06 -1.30 8.46
C PRO A 130 5.55 -1.05 8.67
N ILE A 131 6.08 -1.57 9.78
CA ILE A 131 7.47 -1.40 10.19
C ILE A 131 8.24 -2.70 10.05
N LEU A 132 9.34 -2.67 9.30
CA LEU A 132 10.36 -3.71 9.24
C LEU A 132 11.46 -3.44 10.27
N LYS A 133 11.66 -4.40 11.18
CA LYS A 133 12.83 -4.52 12.04
C LYS A 133 13.93 -5.25 11.28
N VAL A 134 15.07 -4.60 11.10
CA VAL A 134 16.26 -5.21 10.51
C VAL A 134 17.46 -5.04 11.44
N LYS A 135 18.44 -5.93 11.31
CA LYS A 135 19.68 -5.87 12.09
C LYS A 135 20.74 -5.11 11.29
N GLY A 136 21.19 -3.97 11.81
CA GLY A 136 22.30 -3.20 11.26
C GLY A 136 23.66 -3.76 11.68
N GLN A 137 24.73 -3.00 11.43
CA GLN A 137 26.07 -3.32 11.92
C GLN A 137 26.05 -3.47 13.45
N ASN A 138 26.86 -4.39 13.97
CA ASN A 138 26.96 -4.72 15.41
C ASN A 138 25.63 -5.09 16.08
N GLN A 139 24.69 -5.69 15.34
CA GLN A 139 23.38 -6.15 15.86
C GLN A 139 22.45 -5.01 16.33
N VAL A 140 22.74 -3.75 16.00
CA VAL A 140 21.86 -2.62 16.35
C VAL A 140 20.54 -2.75 15.58
N PRO A 141 19.37 -2.73 16.25
CA PRO A 141 18.09 -2.78 15.56
C PRO A 141 17.81 -1.46 14.83
N LEU A 142 17.43 -1.57 13.56
CA LEU A 142 16.97 -0.49 12.71
C LEU A 142 15.51 -0.75 12.32
N TYR A 143 14.72 0.31 12.23
CA TYR A 143 13.30 0.26 11.92
C TYR A 143 13.03 1.05 10.66
N PHE A 144 12.35 0.43 9.70
CA PHE A 144 12.04 1.01 8.40
C PHE A 144 10.54 0.92 8.13
N GLY A 145 9.93 1.99 7.64
CA GLY A 145 8.63 1.89 7.02
C GLY A 145 8.74 1.07 5.74
N LEU A 146 7.93 0.02 5.60
CA LEU A 146 7.81 -0.72 4.35
C LEU A 146 6.79 -0.03 3.44
N ASP A 147 7.26 0.49 2.33
CA ASP A 147 6.44 1.22 1.36
C ASP A 147 6.67 0.64 -0.05
N THR A 148 5.78 -0.24 -0.50
CA THR A 148 5.80 -0.78 -1.87
C THR A 148 5.24 0.20 -2.91
N GLY A 149 4.62 1.31 -2.47
CA GLY A 149 4.25 2.48 -3.28
C GLY A 149 5.42 3.39 -3.62
N ALA A 150 6.45 3.42 -2.78
CA ALA A 150 7.60 4.29 -2.95
C ALA A 150 8.63 3.76 -3.96
N ASN A 151 9.08 4.64 -4.87
CA ASN A 151 10.18 4.35 -5.79
C ASN A 151 11.58 4.72 -5.25
N LYS A 152 11.63 5.29 -4.04
CA LYS A 152 12.85 5.75 -3.37
C LYS A 152 12.74 5.50 -1.87
N THR A 153 13.85 5.12 -1.27
CA THR A 153 13.97 5.06 0.19
C THR A 153 14.38 6.43 0.74
N HIS A 154 13.70 6.87 1.80
CA HIS A 154 14.03 8.09 2.52
C HIS A 154 14.58 7.75 3.91
N PHE A 155 15.57 8.50 4.37
CA PHE A 155 16.20 8.29 5.67
C PHE A 155 16.11 9.57 6.50
N GLY A 156 15.60 9.44 7.73
CA GLY A 156 15.62 10.54 8.70
C GLY A 156 16.98 10.66 9.39
N GLN A 157 17.28 11.86 9.89
CA GLN A 157 18.51 12.16 10.64
C GLN A 157 18.83 11.17 11.78
N PRO A 158 17.85 10.66 12.56
CA PRO A 158 18.11 9.69 13.63
C PRO A 158 18.62 8.32 13.14
N LEU A 159 18.35 7.95 11.88
CA LEU A 159 18.92 6.74 11.30
C LEU A 159 20.35 7.00 10.82
N LEU A 160 20.58 8.16 10.20
CA LEU A 160 21.91 8.55 9.69
C LEU A 160 22.95 8.57 10.82
N SER A 161 22.57 8.99 12.04
CA SER A 161 23.46 8.98 13.21
C SER A 161 23.85 7.58 13.71
N LYS A 162 23.15 6.52 13.28
CA LYS A 162 23.43 5.13 13.65
C LYS A 162 24.32 4.40 12.63
N ILE A 163 24.66 5.03 11.51
CA ILE A 163 25.46 4.45 10.43
C ILE A 163 26.79 5.19 10.36
N VAL A 164 27.84 4.59 10.91
CA VAL A 164 29.15 5.23 11.14
C VAL A 164 29.89 5.56 9.84
N ASP A 165 29.69 4.77 8.77
CA ASP A 165 30.41 4.88 7.49
C ASP A 165 29.55 5.39 6.32
N LEU A 166 28.45 6.10 6.61
CA LEU A 166 27.55 6.55 5.55
C LEU A 166 28.19 7.68 4.71
N LYS A 167 28.63 7.36 3.49
CA LYS A 167 29.09 8.36 2.52
C LYS A 167 27.89 9.03 1.86
N MET A 168 27.59 10.26 2.27
CA MET A 168 26.58 11.09 1.60
C MET A 168 27.18 11.69 0.33
N ALA A 169 26.67 11.31 -0.83
CA ALA A 169 26.89 12.05 -2.07
C ALA A 169 25.73 13.01 -2.27
N LYS A 170 26.01 14.32 -2.38
CA LYS A 170 25.01 15.27 -2.87
C LYS A 170 24.73 14.95 -4.34
N ARG A 171 23.45 14.83 -4.69
CA ARG A 171 22.99 14.92 -6.08
C ARG A 171 22.87 16.39 -6.46
#